data_AF-A0AAD6HAD9-F1
#
_entry.id   AF-A0AAD6HAD9-F1
#
_cell.length_a   1.000
_cell.length_b   1.000
_cell.length_c   1.000
_cell.angle_alpha   90.00
_cell.angle_beta   90.00
_cell.angle_gamma   90.00
#
_symmetry.space_group_name_H-M   'P 1'
#
loop_
_entity.id
_entity.type
_entity.pdbx_description
1 polymer ?
#
loop_
_entity_poly.entity_id
_entity_poly.type
_entity_poly.pdbx_seq_one_letter_code
_entity_poly.pdbx_strand_id
1 'polypeptide(L)'
;MQPDRVKGLVQDGVCDAEIMYSGYWTTNILHTDKIMTKCFESCQRAGPTQCSFAGDDSPKSLEATLDKNFESLNRTPLVVPGSDTRGPDIITYSDVLRYIKKSVYEPLEYFPTLADIFTGLSLGNRSVLADIKNAEKISIHPIDDDQRKLTFRPPIRGNHPEVPGIYCLHRWGRPFCSGEGGLF
;
A
#
# COMPACT_ATOMS: atom_id res chain seq x y z
N MET A 1 -20.97 8.63 -27.68
CA MET A 1 -21.62 7.50 -26.99
C MET A 1 -22.98 7.24 -27.65
N GLN A 2 -23.46 5.99 -27.77
CA GLN A 2 -24.75 5.59 -28.39
C GLN A 2 -25.62 4.83 -27.37
N PRO A 3 -26.28 5.55 -26.44
CA PRO A 3 -27.03 4.92 -25.35
C PRO A 3 -28.24 4.09 -25.84
N ASP A 4 -28.83 4.50 -26.95
CA ASP A 4 -29.99 3.89 -27.61
C ASP A 4 -29.75 2.45 -28.08
N ARG A 5 -28.48 2.03 -28.19
CA ARG A 5 -28.09 0.71 -28.69
C ARG A 5 -27.73 -0.28 -27.59
N VAL A 6 -27.68 0.15 -26.34
CA VAL A 6 -27.31 -0.70 -25.21
C VAL A 6 -28.55 -1.46 -24.73
N LYS A 7 -28.61 -2.76 -25.03
CA LYS A 7 -29.71 -3.64 -24.58
C LYS A 7 -29.53 -4.15 -23.14
N GLY A 8 -28.31 -4.12 -22.63
CA GLY A 8 -27.95 -4.53 -21.27
C GLY A 8 -26.51 -4.13 -20.95
N LEU A 9 -26.26 -3.76 -19.70
CA LEU A 9 -24.96 -3.35 -19.20
C LEU A 9 -24.82 -3.84 -17.75
N VAL A 10 -23.71 -4.51 -17.46
CA VAL A 10 -23.28 -4.81 -16.09
C VAL A 10 -21.98 -4.07 -15.87
N GLN A 11 -21.94 -3.24 -14.83
CA GLN A 11 -20.76 -2.49 -14.43
C GLN A 11 -20.34 -2.99 -13.04
N ASP A 12 -19.36 -3.88 -13.04
CA ASP A 12 -18.71 -4.39 -11.83
C ASP A 12 -17.36 -3.70 -11.68
N GLY A 13 -17.21 -2.87 -10.65
CA GLY A 13 -16.13 -1.89 -10.51
C GLY A 13 -16.52 -0.51 -11.06
N VAL A 14 -17.06 0.34 -10.20
CA VAL A 14 -17.39 1.73 -10.57
C VAL A 14 -16.11 2.55 -10.61
N CYS A 15 -15.94 3.30 -11.70
CA CYS A 15 -14.78 4.14 -11.91
C CYS A 15 -15.24 5.55 -12.29
N ASP A 16 -14.72 6.56 -11.59
CA ASP A 16 -15.00 7.96 -11.92
C ASP A 16 -14.20 8.35 -13.16
N ALA A 17 -14.87 8.48 -14.31
CA ALA A 17 -14.22 8.73 -15.57
C ALA A 17 -13.45 10.07 -15.60
N GLU A 18 -13.98 11.13 -14.98
CA GLU A 18 -13.33 12.44 -14.97
C GLU A 18 -12.02 12.38 -14.19
N ILE A 19 -12.06 11.77 -13.01
CA ILE A 19 -10.90 11.58 -12.14
C ILE A 19 -9.87 10.66 -12.83
N MET A 20 -10.30 9.57 -13.46
CA MET A 20 -9.40 8.69 -14.21
C MET A 20 -8.69 9.41 -15.36
N TYR A 21 -9.42 10.17 -16.18
CA TYR A 21 -8.83 10.91 -17.30
C TYR A 21 -7.98 12.10 -16.84
N SER A 22 -8.22 12.64 -15.65
CA SER A 22 -7.37 13.67 -15.05
C SER A 22 -5.99 13.15 -14.62
N GLY A 23 -5.83 11.82 -14.52
CA GLY A 23 -4.60 11.18 -14.05
C GLY A 23 -4.48 11.14 -12.52
N TYR A 24 -5.47 11.65 -11.77
CA TYR A 24 -5.54 11.55 -10.32
C TYR A 24 -6.33 10.29 -9.95
N TRP A 25 -5.71 9.29 -9.30
CA TRP A 25 -6.35 7.99 -9.01
C TRP A 25 -6.80 7.91 -7.53
N THR A 26 -7.23 9.04 -6.97
CA THR A 26 -7.44 9.20 -5.52
C THR A 26 -8.66 8.47 -5.00
N THR A 27 -9.69 8.28 -5.81
CA THR A 27 -10.91 7.55 -5.44
C THR A 27 -10.65 6.06 -5.18
N ASN A 28 -9.66 5.48 -5.86
CA ASN A 28 -9.31 4.06 -5.73
C ASN A 28 -8.63 3.73 -4.39
N ILE A 29 -8.08 4.73 -3.69
CA ILE A 29 -7.36 4.53 -2.43
C ILE A 29 -8.18 4.93 -1.20
N LEU A 30 -9.33 5.59 -1.39
CA LEU A 30 -10.12 6.22 -0.32
C LEU A 30 -10.51 5.28 0.82
N HIS A 31 -10.72 3.99 0.53
CA HIS A 31 -11.19 2.99 1.48
C HIS A 31 -10.13 1.97 1.90
N THR A 32 -8.88 2.18 1.49
CA THR A 32 -7.77 1.24 1.76
C THR A 32 -7.55 1.05 3.27
N ASP A 33 -7.69 2.13 4.03
CA ASP A 33 -7.58 2.16 5.50
C ASP A 33 -8.62 1.25 6.18
N LYS A 34 -9.86 1.27 5.70
CA LYS A 34 -10.95 0.41 6.21
C LYS A 34 -10.68 -1.06 5.91
N ILE A 35 -10.16 -1.36 4.72
CA ILE A 35 -9.79 -2.73 4.34
C ILE A 35 -8.63 -3.24 5.22
N MET A 36 -7.62 -2.41 5.47
CA MET A 36 -6.52 -2.76 6.38
C MET A 36 -7.00 -2.94 7.83
N THR A 37 -7.95 -2.12 8.29
CA THR A 37 -8.59 -2.33 9.59
C THR A 37 -9.24 -3.71 9.68
N LYS A 38 -9.95 -4.15 8.62
CA LYS A 38 -10.52 -5.49 8.55
C LYS A 38 -9.47 -6.60 8.49
N CYS A 39 -8.31 -6.35 7.87
CA CYS A 39 -7.18 -7.27 7.91
C CYS A 39 -6.73 -7.51 9.36
N PHE A 40 -6.51 -6.45 10.13
CA PHE A 40 -6.08 -6.56 11.54
C PHE A 40 -7.14 -7.22 12.42
N GLU A 41 -8.41 -6.83 12.29
CA GLU A 41 -9.52 -7.47 13.02
C GLU A 41 -9.61 -8.97 12.71
N SER A 42 -9.45 -9.35 11.44
CA SER A 42 -9.53 -10.75 11.02
C SER A 42 -8.33 -11.55 11.51
N CYS A 43 -7.12 -10.99 11.40
CA CYS A 43 -5.90 -11.60 11.92
C CYS A 43 -5.99 -11.85 13.44
N GLN A 44 -6.43 -10.83 14.20
CA GLN A 44 -6.60 -10.96 15.65
C GLN A 44 -7.63 -12.05 16.00
N ARG A 45 -8.78 -12.06 15.31
CA ARG A 45 -9.83 -13.07 15.52
C ARG A 45 -9.38 -14.49 15.17
N ALA A 46 -8.52 -14.65 14.16
CA ALA A 46 -7.94 -15.92 13.79
C ALA A 46 -6.95 -16.44 14.85
N GLY A 47 -6.31 -15.53 15.57
CA GLY A 47 -5.36 -15.83 16.64
C GLY A 47 -3.97 -16.23 16.13
N PRO A 48 -3.00 -16.41 17.04
CA PRO A 48 -1.58 -16.61 16.70
C PRO A 48 -1.28 -17.92 15.97
N THR A 49 -2.20 -18.88 16.00
CA THR A 49 -2.05 -20.16 15.28
C THR A 49 -2.37 -20.06 13.79
N GLN A 50 -3.22 -19.11 13.39
CA GLN A 50 -3.66 -18.93 12.00
C GLN A 50 -3.16 -17.62 11.37
N CYS A 51 -2.80 -16.63 12.19
CA CYS A 51 -2.21 -15.39 11.73
C CYS A 51 -0.94 -15.10 12.53
N SER A 52 0.21 -15.09 11.86
CA SER A 52 1.51 -14.85 12.51
C SER A 52 1.62 -13.47 13.16
N PHE A 53 0.86 -12.50 12.65
CA PHE A 53 0.85 -11.12 13.13
C PHE A 53 -0.18 -10.90 14.23
N ALA A 54 -0.93 -11.92 14.65
CA ALA A 54 -1.85 -11.78 15.76
C ALA A 54 -1.06 -11.57 17.05
N GLY A 55 -1.24 -10.40 17.65
CA GLY A 55 -0.76 -10.10 19.00
C GLY A 55 -1.83 -10.40 20.05
N ASP A 56 -1.41 -10.39 21.31
CA ASP A 56 -2.30 -10.56 22.46
C ASP A 56 -3.25 -9.36 22.68
N ASP A 57 -2.94 -8.23 22.02
CA ASP A 57 -3.65 -6.95 22.15
C ASP A 57 -4.67 -6.71 21.03
N SER A 58 -5.28 -5.52 21.02
CA SER A 58 -6.31 -5.07 20.06
C SER A 58 -5.82 -4.92 18.59
N PRO A 59 -6.72 -4.88 17.58
CA PRO A 59 -6.35 -4.58 16.19
C PRO A 59 -5.64 -3.24 16.03
N LYS A 60 -5.95 -2.27 16.90
CA LYS A 60 -5.30 -0.96 16.94
C LYS A 60 -3.84 -1.03 17.36
N SER A 61 -3.46 -2.04 18.16
CA SER A 61 -2.07 -2.31 18.52
C SER A 61 -1.29 -2.82 17.30
N LEU A 62 -1.92 -3.64 16.47
CA LEU A 62 -1.34 -4.13 15.21
C LEU A 62 -1.12 -2.99 14.22
N GLU A 63 -2.10 -2.10 14.07
CA GLU A 63 -1.98 -0.87 13.27
C GLU A 63 -0.82 0.01 13.76
N ALA A 64 -0.73 0.25 15.07
CA ALA A 64 0.35 1.04 15.66
C ALA A 64 1.74 0.38 15.49
N THR A 65 1.80 -0.95 15.49
CA THR A 65 3.04 -1.71 15.25
C THR A 65 3.47 -1.57 13.80
N LEU A 66 2.54 -1.67 12.85
CA LEU A 66 2.82 -1.42 11.44
C LEU A 66 3.33 0.01 11.21
N ASP A 67 2.72 1.01 11.85
CA ASP A 67 3.15 2.40 11.74
C ASP A 67 4.60 2.60 12.22
N LYS A 68 4.98 1.98 13.34
CA LYS A 68 6.37 1.99 13.82
C LYS A 68 7.33 1.34 12.83
N ASN A 69 6.93 0.21 12.24
CA ASN A 69 7.72 -0.47 11.21
C ASN A 69 7.90 0.43 9.99
N PHE A 70 6.88 1.18 9.58
CA PHE A 70 6.96 2.14 8.48
C PHE A 70 7.84 3.33 8.79
N GLU A 71 7.75 3.91 9.98
CA GLU A 71 8.66 4.97 10.42
C GLU A 71 10.12 4.51 10.40
N SER A 72 10.38 3.27 10.85
CA SER A 72 11.70 2.66 10.81
C SER A 72 12.20 2.45 9.37
N LEU A 73 11.37 1.83 8.52
CA LEU A 73 11.69 1.57 7.11
C LEU A 73 11.97 2.84 6.30
N ASN A 74 11.25 3.92 6.59
CA ASN A 74 11.43 5.19 5.89
C ASN A 74 12.76 5.86 6.26
N ARG A 75 13.25 5.66 7.49
CA ARG A 75 14.56 6.17 7.93
C ARG A 75 15.72 5.27 7.52
N THR A 76 15.51 3.96 7.58
CA THR A 76 16.57 2.98 7.34
C THR A 76 16.00 1.79 6.56
N PRO A 77 16.16 1.80 5.23
CA PRO A 77 15.84 0.65 4.40
C PRO A 77 16.58 -0.60 4.87
N LEU A 78 15.94 -1.74 4.68
CA LEU A 78 16.44 -3.00 5.18
C LEU A 78 17.22 -3.73 4.11
N VAL A 79 18.54 -3.79 4.26
CA VAL A 79 19.39 -4.62 3.41
C VAL A 79 19.14 -6.10 3.70
N VAL A 80 19.05 -6.89 2.63
CA VAL A 80 18.91 -8.34 2.66
C VAL A 80 20.09 -8.94 1.91
N PRO A 81 20.97 -9.71 2.60
CA PRO A 81 22.05 -10.41 1.93
C PRO A 81 21.53 -11.31 0.81
N GLY A 82 22.40 -11.59 -0.15
CA GLY A 82 22.13 -12.63 -1.14
C GLY A 82 22.08 -14.00 -0.48
N SER A 83 21.28 -14.89 -1.05
CA SER A 83 21.25 -16.32 -0.79
C SER A 83 21.69 -17.08 -2.05
N ASP A 84 21.76 -18.40 -1.96
CA ASP A 84 22.06 -19.26 -3.12
C ASP A 84 21.02 -19.13 -4.25
N THR A 85 19.81 -18.69 -3.93
CA THR A 85 18.68 -18.57 -4.86
C THR A 85 18.37 -17.14 -5.29
N ARG A 86 18.90 -16.12 -4.60
CA ARG A 86 18.56 -14.72 -4.82
C ARG A 86 19.75 -13.79 -4.55
N GLY A 87 20.00 -12.83 -5.44
CA GLY A 87 20.99 -11.77 -5.19
C GLY A 87 20.64 -10.86 -4.00
N PRO A 88 21.60 -10.06 -3.50
CA PRO A 88 21.31 -9.09 -2.44
C PRO A 88 20.21 -8.11 -2.89
N ASP A 89 19.33 -7.74 -1.96
CA ASP A 89 18.22 -6.81 -2.22
C ASP A 89 18.08 -5.81 -1.06
N ILE A 90 17.31 -4.75 -1.30
CA ILE A 90 16.97 -3.75 -0.30
C ILE A 90 15.45 -3.70 -0.21
N ILE A 91 14.92 -3.88 0.99
CA ILE A 91 13.51 -3.72 1.29
C ILE A 91 13.24 -2.31 1.77
N THR A 92 12.32 -1.65 1.09
CA THR A 92 11.92 -0.26 1.34
C THR A 92 10.47 -0.19 1.79
N TYR A 93 10.08 0.96 2.33
CA TYR A 93 8.68 1.29 2.61
C TYR A 93 7.77 1.04 1.39
N SER A 94 8.22 1.41 0.19
CA SER A 94 7.46 1.24 -1.05
C SER A 94 7.24 -0.24 -1.42
N ASP A 95 8.16 -1.14 -1.07
CA ASP A 95 7.99 -2.57 -1.32
C ASP A 95 6.84 -3.14 -0.48
N VAL A 96 6.76 -2.72 0.79
CA VAL A 96 5.65 -3.15 1.67
C VAL A 96 4.33 -2.56 1.19
N LEU A 97 4.30 -1.27 0.81
CA LEU A 97 3.10 -0.66 0.23
C LEU A 97 2.64 -1.35 -1.05
N ARG A 98 3.57 -1.82 -1.89
CA ARG A 98 3.24 -2.56 -3.11
C ARG A 98 2.52 -3.87 -2.77
N TYR A 99 2.99 -4.58 -1.75
CA TYR A 99 2.34 -5.82 -1.31
C TYR A 99 1.01 -5.56 -0.61
N ILE A 100 0.89 -4.48 0.17
CA ILE A 100 -0.40 -4.03 0.73
C ILE A 100 -1.39 -3.73 -0.39
N LYS A 101 -0.97 -3.00 -1.44
CA LYS A 101 -1.83 -2.71 -2.61
C LYS A 101 -2.38 -4.01 -3.20
N LYS A 102 -1.52 -5.00 -3.44
CA LYS A 102 -1.94 -6.32 -3.95
C LYS A 102 -2.96 -6.98 -3.01
N SER A 103 -2.68 -6.91 -1.71
CA SER A 103 -3.49 -7.52 -0.67
C SER A 103 -4.87 -6.89 -0.50
N VAL A 104 -4.99 -5.57 -0.60
CA VAL A 104 -6.31 -4.91 -0.46
C VAL A 104 -7.20 -5.09 -1.69
N TYR A 105 -6.63 -5.46 -2.85
CA TYR A 105 -7.39 -5.84 -4.04
C TYR A 105 -7.93 -7.28 -3.93
N GLU A 106 -7.11 -8.21 -3.43
CA GLU A 106 -7.45 -9.64 -3.30
C GLU A 106 -7.17 -10.14 -1.87
N PRO A 107 -8.00 -9.74 -0.89
CA PRO A 107 -7.72 -9.94 0.53
C PRO A 107 -7.72 -11.41 0.95
N LEU A 108 -8.57 -12.23 0.33
CA LEU A 108 -8.69 -13.65 0.68
C LEU A 108 -7.44 -14.45 0.31
N GLU A 109 -6.72 -14.02 -0.73
CA GLU A 109 -5.52 -14.70 -1.20
C GLU A 109 -4.26 -14.23 -0.47
N TYR A 110 -4.10 -12.91 -0.30
CA TYR A 110 -2.81 -12.37 0.11
C TYR A 110 -2.72 -11.92 1.57
N PHE A 111 -3.84 -11.77 2.31
CA PHE A 111 -3.79 -11.37 3.72
C PHE A 111 -2.96 -12.30 4.62
N PRO A 112 -2.99 -13.64 4.45
CA PRO A 112 -2.13 -14.53 5.24
C PRO A 112 -0.65 -14.19 5.07
N THR A 113 -0.19 -14.08 3.82
CA THR A 113 1.21 -13.74 3.51
C THR A 113 1.54 -12.31 3.95
N LEU A 114 0.60 -11.37 3.87
CA LEU A 114 0.78 -10.01 4.38
C LEU A 114 1.05 -9.99 5.89
N ALA A 115 0.35 -10.83 6.65
CA ALA A 115 0.60 -10.99 8.07
C ALA A 115 2.01 -11.55 8.35
N ASP A 116 2.45 -12.54 7.58
CA ASP A 116 3.81 -13.09 7.69
C ASP A 116 4.86 -12.01 7.43
N ILE A 117 4.64 -11.16 6.41
CA ILE A 117 5.50 -10.02 6.11
C ILE A 117 5.53 -9.04 7.30
N PHE A 118 4.39 -8.66 7.85
CA PHE A 118 4.34 -7.73 8.99
C PHE A 118 5.04 -8.29 10.24
N THR A 119 4.90 -9.58 10.47
CA THR A 119 5.58 -10.29 11.57
C THR A 119 7.09 -10.28 11.34
N GLY A 120 7.52 -10.58 10.11
CA GLY A 120 8.92 -10.52 9.70
C GLY A 120 9.51 -9.14 9.93
N LEU A 121 8.80 -8.08 9.52
CA LEU A 121 9.24 -6.69 9.73
C LEU A 121 9.44 -6.37 11.22
N SER A 122 8.50 -6.76 12.09
CA SER A 122 8.62 -6.55 13.54
C SER A 122 9.79 -7.31 14.16
N LEU A 123 10.16 -8.47 13.60
CA LEU A 123 11.30 -9.28 14.04
C LEU A 123 12.60 -8.94 13.29
N GLY A 124 12.58 -7.98 12.37
CA GLY A 124 13.70 -7.65 11.50
C GLY A 124 14.03 -8.70 10.42
N ASN A 125 13.20 -9.74 10.26
CA ASN A 125 13.31 -10.74 9.21
C ASN A 125 12.72 -10.22 7.90
N ARG A 126 13.55 -10.18 6.86
CA ARG A 126 13.26 -9.51 5.57
C ARG A 126 13.21 -10.49 4.40
N SER A 127 13.46 -11.78 4.66
CA SER A 127 13.66 -12.77 3.61
C SER A 127 12.38 -13.04 2.82
N VAL A 128 11.24 -13.18 3.50
CA VAL A 128 9.94 -13.45 2.87
C VAL A 128 9.60 -12.39 1.81
N LEU A 129 9.66 -11.11 2.18
CA LEU A 129 9.35 -10.03 1.25
C LEU A 129 10.42 -9.90 0.14
N ALA A 130 11.69 -10.19 0.44
CA ALA A 130 12.73 -10.19 -0.57
C ALA A 130 12.58 -11.32 -1.60
N ASP A 131 12.15 -12.49 -1.16
CA ASP A 131 11.91 -13.65 -2.02
C ASP A 131 10.68 -13.42 -2.91
N ILE A 132 9.59 -12.85 -2.35
CA ILE A 132 8.42 -12.39 -3.12
C ILE A 132 8.84 -11.34 -4.15
N LYS A 133 9.59 -10.32 -3.73
CA LYS A 133 10.07 -9.25 -4.62
C LYS A 133 10.93 -9.80 -5.75
N ASN A 134 11.74 -10.82 -5.50
CA ASN A 134 12.53 -11.47 -6.53
C ASN A 134 11.69 -12.33 -7.47
N ALA A 135 10.76 -13.11 -6.93
CA ALA A 135 9.83 -13.90 -7.74
C ALA A 135 8.97 -12.99 -8.65
N GLU A 136 8.52 -11.84 -8.15
CA GLU A 136 7.75 -10.88 -8.94
C GLU A 136 8.58 -10.18 -10.03
N LYS A 137 9.90 -9.99 -9.81
CA LYS A 137 10.82 -9.54 -10.87
C LYS A 137 10.95 -10.59 -11.99
N ILE A 138 10.80 -11.88 -11.67
CA ILE A 138 10.85 -12.97 -12.63
C ILE A 138 9.51 -13.08 -13.39
N SER A 139 8.38 -12.74 -12.76
CA SER A 139 7.08 -12.65 -13.43
C SER A 139 6.98 -11.41 -14.31
N ILE A 140 7.75 -11.37 -15.40
CA ILE A 140 7.48 -10.50 -16.54
C ILE A 140 6.31 -11.15 -17.30
N HIS A 141 5.07 -10.84 -16.90
CA HIS A 141 3.95 -11.05 -17.80
C HIS A 141 4.04 -9.99 -18.93
N PRO A 142 3.97 -10.38 -20.22
CA PRO A 142 4.18 -9.45 -21.36
C PRO A 142 3.13 -8.34 -21.56
N ILE A 143 2.35 -7.94 -20.55
CA ILE A 143 1.22 -7.01 -20.72
C ILE A 143 1.40 -5.64 -20.02
N ASP A 144 2.38 -5.48 -19.11
CA ASP A 144 2.55 -4.22 -18.34
C ASP A 144 3.71 -3.30 -18.79
N ASP A 145 4.22 -3.44 -20.02
CA ASP A 145 5.23 -2.51 -20.59
C ASP A 145 4.60 -1.35 -21.38
N ASP A 146 3.60 -0.67 -20.80
CA ASP A 146 3.13 0.65 -21.27
C ASP A 146 3.45 1.80 -20.30
N GLN A 147 4.39 1.57 -19.36
CA GLN A 147 4.92 2.65 -18.53
C GLN A 147 6.04 3.44 -19.22
N ARG A 148 6.49 3.02 -20.41
CA ARG A 148 7.54 3.73 -21.18
C ARG A 148 7.04 4.90 -22.04
N LYS A 149 5.73 5.24 -21.98
CA LYS A 149 5.15 6.36 -22.74
C LYS A 149 4.53 7.49 -21.91
N LEU A 150 4.64 7.46 -20.58
CA LEU A 150 4.33 8.63 -19.77
C LEU A 150 5.53 9.59 -19.80
N THR A 151 5.65 10.31 -20.91
CA THR A 151 6.40 11.57 -20.92
C THR A 151 5.76 12.48 -19.88
N PHE A 152 6.53 12.79 -18.84
CA PHE A 152 6.18 13.74 -17.79
C PHE A 152 5.86 15.08 -18.45
N ARG A 153 4.58 15.34 -18.75
CA ARG A 153 4.14 16.68 -19.12
C ARG A 153 4.15 17.49 -17.82
N PRO A 154 4.91 18.59 -17.73
CA PRO A 154 4.85 19.43 -16.55
C PRO A 154 3.40 19.89 -16.35
N PRO A 155 2.94 20.02 -15.10
CA PRO A 155 1.57 20.43 -14.81
C PRO A 155 1.30 21.79 -15.47
N ILE A 156 0.21 21.87 -16.25
CA ILE A 156 -0.32 23.14 -16.72
C ILE A 156 -0.68 23.92 -15.45
N ARG A 157 -0.13 25.12 -15.34
CA ARG A 157 -0.37 26.07 -14.23
C ARG A 157 -1.85 26.50 -14.28
N GLY A 158 -2.72 25.67 -13.73
CA GLY A 158 -4.11 26.03 -13.43
C GLY A 158 -4.15 26.72 -12.08
N ASN A 159 -4.74 27.91 -12.03
CA ASN A 159 -4.98 28.66 -10.79
C ASN A 159 -5.93 27.86 -9.88
N HIS A 160 -5.38 27.00 -9.04
CA HIS A 160 -6.06 26.53 -7.84
C HIS A 160 -5.76 27.51 -6.71
N PRO A 161 -6.76 27.85 -5.86
CA PRO A 161 -6.52 28.69 -4.70
C PRO A 161 -5.47 28.03 -3.81
N GLU A 162 -4.40 28.77 -3.52
CA GLU A 162 -3.32 28.37 -2.64
C GLU A 162 -3.89 28.01 -1.27
N VAL A 163 -3.88 26.72 -0.94
CA VAL A 163 -4.12 26.25 0.42
C VAL A 163 -2.78 26.38 1.15
N PRO A 164 -2.67 27.17 2.22
CA PRO A 164 -1.40 27.36 2.93
C PRO A 164 -0.83 26.01 3.37
N GLY A 165 0.43 25.78 3.01
CA GLY A 165 1.15 24.53 3.22
C GLY A 165 1.30 24.18 4.69
N ILE A 166 0.35 23.42 5.21
CA ILE A 166 0.62 22.45 6.26
C ILE A 166 0.92 21.14 5.51
N TYR A 167 2.16 20.67 5.58
CA TYR A 167 2.50 19.32 5.12
C TYR A 167 1.87 18.31 6.10
N CYS A 168 0.55 18.12 6.04
CA CYS A 168 -0.10 16.99 6.69
C CYS A 168 0.00 15.81 5.72
N LEU A 169 0.93 14.90 6.00
CA LEU A 169 0.93 13.58 5.37
C LEU A 169 -0.43 12.93 5.66
N HIS A 170 -1.13 12.51 4.61
CA HIS A 170 -2.37 11.74 4.74
C HIS A 170 -2.00 10.33 5.24
N ARG A 171 -2.06 10.16 6.56
CA ARG A 171 -1.81 8.91 7.28
C ARG A 171 -3.14 8.19 7.44
N TRP A 172 -3.39 7.11 6.68
CA TRP A 172 -4.61 6.29 6.83
C TRP A 172 -5.91 7.11 6.94
N GLY A 173 -6.07 8.14 6.10
CA GLY A 173 -7.24 9.03 6.13
C GLY A 173 -7.34 9.98 7.34
N ARG A 174 -6.37 9.99 8.26
CA ARG A 174 -6.25 10.96 9.36
C ARG A 174 -5.14 11.97 9.08
N PRO A 175 -5.38 13.27 9.29
CA PRO A 175 -4.29 14.24 9.27
C PRO A 175 -3.35 13.96 10.45
N PHE A 176 -2.10 13.59 10.17
CA PHE A 176 -1.01 13.60 11.16
C PHE A 176 -0.10 14.77 10.82
N CYS A 177 -0.16 15.81 11.65
CA CYS A 177 0.66 17.00 11.49
C CYS A 177 1.64 17.03 12.67
N SER A 178 2.91 16.68 12.42
CA SER A 178 3.98 16.75 13.43
C SER A 178 4.55 18.16 13.40
N GLY A 179 4.15 18.99 14.37
CA GLY A 179 4.76 20.29 14.63
C GLY A 179 5.58 20.22 15.90
N GLU A 180 6.90 20.38 15.77
CA GLU A 180 7.78 20.71 16.89
C GLU A 180 7.42 22.09 17.45
N GLY A 181 7.15 22.15 18.77
CA GLY A 181 7.49 23.28 19.64
C GLY A 181 6.73 24.62 19.49
N GLY A 182 6.23 25.11 20.62
CA GLY A 182 6.27 26.55 20.91
C GLY A 182 4.93 27.21 21.23
N LEU A 183 4.78 27.52 22.53
CA LEU A 183 4.07 28.67 23.11
C LEU A 183 3.58 29.72 22.10
N PHE A 184 2.27 29.95 22.04
CA PHE A 184 1.57 31.14 22.57
C PHE A 184 0.05 30.91 22.49
#